data_AF-A0A967EQU0-F1
#
_entry.id   AF-A0A967EQU0-F1
#
_cell.length_a   1.000
_cell.length_b   1.000
_cell.length_c   1.000
_cell.angle_alpha   90.00
_cell.angle_beta   90.00
_cell.angle_gamma   90.00
#
_symmetry.space_group_name_H-M   'P 1'
#
loop_
_entity.id
_entity.type
_entity.pdbx_description
1 polymer ?
#
loop_
_entity_poly.entity_id
_entity_poly.type
_entity_poly.pdbx_seq_one_letter_code
_entity_poly.pdbx_strand_id
1 'polypeptide(L)'
;MTNSITASVEFFFKGEKFTASIELDLDQYMHASGKLPDLYPLLARSINLDLYSYEYEMMQAEKISYSNAKNLAAEHTIEDVLDEAAFEASWYESKQLEICQKIAKEYLSINQLQQHPELKNALLEAYRQGMKTL
;
A
#
# COMPACT_ATOMS: atom_id res chain seq x y z
N MET A 1 0.40 1.97 -14.28
CA MET A 1 1.11 0.77 -13.78
C MET A 1 0.62 0.55 -12.37
N THR A 2 0.34 -0.69 -11.99
CA THR A 2 -0.31 -1.04 -10.72
C THR A 2 0.74 -1.30 -9.64
N ASN A 3 0.54 -0.78 -8.43
CA ASN A 3 1.36 -1.10 -7.27
C ASN A 3 0.97 -2.48 -6.74
N SER A 4 1.88 -3.45 -6.80
CA SER A 4 1.61 -4.82 -6.35
C SER A 4 2.72 -5.37 -5.47
N ILE A 5 2.37 -6.29 -4.57
CA ILE A 5 3.33 -6.97 -3.69
C ILE A 5 2.82 -8.38 -3.35
N THR A 6 3.74 -9.30 -3.06
CA THR A 6 3.41 -10.64 -2.56
C THR A 6 3.67 -10.68 -1.05
N ALA A 7 2.64 -10.91 -0.26
CA ALA A 7 2.76 -11.16 1.18
C ALA A 7 2.80 -12.67 1.44
N SER A 8 3.68 -13.13 2.31
CA SER A 8 3.80 -14.55 2.67
C SER A 8 4.06 -14.73 4.16
N VAL A 9 3.61 -15.84 4.72
CA VAL A 9 3.90 -16.23 6.11
C VAL A 9 4.19 -17.72 6.16
N GLU A 10 5.19 -18.08 6.95
CA GLU A 10 5.59 -19.45 7.23
C GLU A 10 5.47 -19.71 8.73
N PHE A 11 4.80 -20.80 9.11
CA PHE A 11 4.62 -21.15 10.51
C PHE A 11 4.57 -22.67 10.69
N PHE A 12 4.77 -23.14 11.93
CA PHE A 12 4.73 -24.56 12.26
C PHE A 12 3.59 -24.85 13.24
N PHE A 13 2.85 -25.91 12.99
CA PHE A 13 1.79 -26.37 13.89
C PHE A 13 1.79 -27.90 13.98
N LYS A 14 1.84 -28.44 15.21
CA LYS A 14 1.89 -29.89 15.49
C LYS A 14 3.01 -30.64 14.73
N GLY A 15 4.13 -29.96 14.46
CA GLY A 15 5.27 -30.55 13.74
C GLY A 15 5.13 -30.53 12.21
N GLU A 16 4.05 -29.95 11.69
CA GLU A 16 3.86 -29.71 10.25
C GLU A 16 4.18 -28.26 9.91
N LYS A 17 4.80 -28.06 8.75
CA LYS A 17 5.14 -26.73 8.20
C LYS A 17 3.99 -26.25 7.31
N PHE A 18 3.51 -25.05 7.56
CA PHE A 18 2.51 -24.37 6.75
C PHE A 18 3.11 -23.12 6.09
N THR A 19 2.65 -22.83 4.88
CA THR A 19 3.06 -21.64 4.15
C THR A 19 1.84 -21.07 3.44
N ALA A 20 1.52 -19.81 3.72
CA ALA A 20 0.49 -19.05 3.04
C ALA A 20 1.14 -17.92 2.24
N SER A 21 0.61 -17.64 1.05
CA SER A 21 1.09 -16.57 0.18
C SER A 21 -0.06 -15.99 -0.64
N ILE A 22 -0.06 -14.67 -0.84
CA ILE A 22 -1.03 -13.94 -1.64
C ILE A 22 -0.34 -12.82 -2.43
N GLU A 23 -0.76 -12.60 -3.67
CA GLU A 23 -0.42 -11.39 -4.43
C GLU A 23 -1.50 -10.33 -4.22
N LEU A 24 -1.08 -9.12 -3.87
CA LEU A 24 -1.94 -8.00 -3.54
C LEU A 24 -1.77 -6.90 -4.58
N ASP A 25 -2.89 -6.40 -5.09
CA ASP A 25 -2.96 -5.12 -5.79
C ASP A 25 -3.22 -4.02 -4.75
N LEU A 26 -2.16 -3.30 -4.38
CA LEU A 26 -2.22 -2.28 -3.34
C LEU A 26 -3.06 -1.09 -3.77
N ASP A 27 -3.14 -0.78 -5.07
CA ASP A 27 -3.96 0.33 -5.56
C ASP A 27 -5.44 0.09 -5.27
N GLN A 28 -5.92 -1.15 -5.41
CA GLN A 28 -7.33 -1.48 -5.11
C GLN A 28 -7.70 -1.21 -3.66
N TYR A 29 -6.84 -1.58 -2.71
CA TYR A 29 -7.08 -1.34 -1.29
C TYR A 29 -6.98 0.14 -0.93
N MET A 30 -5.97 0.84 -1.46
CA MET A 30 -5.83 2.28 -1.26
C MET A 30 -7.02 3.06 -1.83
N HIS A 31 -7.60 2.62 -2.95
CA HIS A 31 -8.81 3.24 -3.50
C HIS A 31 -10.07 2.94 -2.68
N ALA A 32 -10.19 1.75 -2.07
CA ALA A 32 -11.40 1.34 -1.35
C ALA A 32 -11.44 1.85 0.10
N SER A 33 -10.36 1.66 0.86
CA SER A 33 -10.29 2.00 2.29
C SER A 33 -9.32 3.13 2.59
N GLY A 34 -8.46 3.51 1.65
CA GLY A 34 -7.40 4.48 1.90
C GLY A 34 -6.28 3.96 2.80
N LYS A 35 -6.29 2.67 3.10
CA LYS A 35 -5.31 1.99 3.95
C LYS A 35 -5.12 0.57 3.47
N LEU A 36 -3.97 -0.01 3.79
CA LEU A 36 -3.71 -1.42 3.55
C LEU A 36 -4.62 -2.32 4.42
N PRO A 37 -5.04 -3.48 3.89
CA PRO A 37 -5.89 -4.41 4.62
C PRO A 37 -5.09 -5.17 5.68
N ASP A 38 -5.78 -5.71 6.69
CA ASP A 38 -5.18 -6.70 7.57
C ASP A 38 -4.87 -7.98 6.78
N LEU A 39 -3.61 -8.37 6.77
CA LEU A 39 -3.08 -9.43 5.91
C LEU A 39 -3.25 -10.82 6.49
N TYR A 40 -3.27 -11.00 7.82
CA TYR A 40 -3.41 -12.33 8.42
C TYR A 40 -4.73 -13.00 8.03
N PRO A 41 -5.90 -12.32 8.08
CA PRO A 41 -7.15 -12.93 7.61
C PRO A 41 -7.13 -13.31 6.13
N LEU A 42 -6.45 -12.53 5.28
CA LEU A 42 -6.34 -12.80 3.85
C LEU A 42 -5.45 -14.03 3.57
N LEU A 43 -4.31 -14.11 4.25
CA LEU A 43 -3.39 -15.24 4.18
C LEU A 43 -4.02 -16.53 4.74
N ALA A 44 -4.76 -16.45 5.85
CA ALA A 44 -5.43 -17.60 6.43
C ALA A 44 -6.47 -18.18 5.46
N ARG A 45 -7.26 -17.30 4.82
CA ARG A 45 -8.24 -17.70 3.80
C ARG A 45 -7.59 -18.34 2.57
N SER A 46 -6.37 -17.95 2.18
CA SER A 46 -5.72 -18.52 0.99
C SER A 46 -5.35 -20.00 1.15
N ILE A 47 -5.18 -20.46 2.39
CA ILE A 47 -4.93 -21.86 2.73
C ILE A 47 -6.13 -22.56 3.39
N ASN A 48 -7.33 -21.95 3.34
CA ASN A 48 -8.57 -22.43 3.98
C ASN A 48 -8.45 -22.64 5.50
N LEU A 49 -7.69 -21.80 6.18
CA LEU A 49 -7.53 -21.82 7.63
C LEU A 49 -8.69 -21.07 8.31
N ASP A 50 -9.23 -21.65 9.37
CA ASP A 50 -10.26 -21.02 10.20
C ASP A 50 -9.65 -19.92 11.08
N LEU A 51 -10.29 -18.75 11.12
CA LEU A 51 -9.84 -17.57 11.86
C LEU A 51 -10.02 -17.70 13.39
N TYR A 52 -10.71 -18.75 13.86
CA TYR A 52 -10.92 -19.01 15.29
C TYR A 52 -10.12 -20.22 15.80
N SER A 53 -9.10 -20.65 15.04
CA SER A 53 -8.32 -21.85 15.36
C SER A 53 -6.97 -21.51 15.99
N TYR A 54 -6.41 -22.46 16.75
CA TYR A 54 -5.06 -22.32 17.32
C TYR A 54 -3.99 -22.21 16.23
N GLU A 55 -4.21 -22.86 15.09
CA GLU A 55 -3.37 -22.74 13.91
C GLU A 55 -3.27 -21.29 13.43
N TYR A 56 -4.38 -20.55 13.44
CA TYR A 56 -4.41 -19.14 13.09
C TYR A 56 -3.71 -18.26 14.13
N GLU A 57 -3.80 -18.60 15.42
CA GLU A 57 -3.00 -17.93 16.46
C GLU A 57 -1.50 -18.14 16.25
N MET A 58 -1.08 -19.35 15.87
CA MET A 58 0.34 -19.62 15.55
C MET A 58 0.80 -18.85 14.31
N MET A 59 -0.06 -18.73 13.30
CA MET A 59 0.25 -17.92 12.12
C MET A 59 0.43 -16.43 12.46
N GLN A 60 -0.41 -15.87 13.34
CA GLN A 60 -0.32 -14.47 13.77
C GLN A 60 0.93 -14.17 14.63
N ALA A 61 1.52 -15.19 15.23
CA ALA A 61 2.76 -15.05 16.00
C ALA A 61 4.00 -14.91 15.10
N GLU A 62 3.91 -15.33 13.84
CA GLU A 62 4.99 -15.27 12.86
C GLU A 62 4.92 -13.98 12.03
N LYS A 63 6.06 -13.54 11.52
CA LYS A 63 6.12 -12.31 10.70
C LYS A 63 5.75 -12.58 9.25
N ILE A 64 4.99 -11.64 8.68
CA ILE A 64 4.75 -11.60 7.24
C ILE A 64 6.01 -11.08 6.55
N SER A 65 6.45 -11.80 5.52
CA SER A 65 7.49 -11.37 4.59
C SER A 65 6.89 -10.91 3.27
N TYR A 66 7.50 -9.88 2.70
CA TYR A 66 7.06 -9.28 1.45
C TYR A 66 8.05 -9.54 0.34
N SER A 67 7.56 -9.88 -0.85
CA SER A 67 8.39 -10.14 -2.03
C SER A 67 7.70 -9.63 -3.29
N ASN A 68 8.42 -9.63 -4.42
CA ASN A 68 7.89 -9.23 -5.73
C ASN A 68 7.21 -7.84 -5.73
N ALA A 69 7.67 -6.93 -4.88
CA ALA A 69 7.16 -5.57 -4.82
C ALA A 69 7.41 -4.85 -6.15
N LYS A 70 6.40 -4.13 -6.65
CA LYS A 70 6.47 -3.38 -7.92
C LYS A 70 6.13 -1.91 -7.72
N ASN A 71 6.79 -1.05 -8.50
CA ASN A 71 6.57 0.40 -8.51
C ASN A 71 6.78 1.00 -7.11
N LEU A 72 5.82 1.79 -6.62
CA LEU A 72 5.92 2.47 -5.34
C LEU A 72 6.07 1.49 -4.17
N ALA A 73 5.48 0.30 -4.28
CA ALA A 73 5.66 -0.76 -3.28
C ALA A 73 7.13 -1.18 -3.16
N ALA A 74 7.87 -1.22 -4.27
CA ALA A 74 9.29 -1.60 -4.28
C ALA A 74 10.18 -0.55 -3.61
N GLU A 75 9.83 0.72 -3.73
CA GLU A 75 10.56 1.83 -3.11
C GLU A 75 10.40 1.84 -1.58
N HIS A 76 9.31 1.26 -1.07
CA HIS A 76 8.99 1.19 0.37
C HIS A 76 9.17 -0.20 0.98
N THR A 77 9.71 -1.17 0.23
CA THR A 77 10.03 -2.51 0.75
C THR A 77 11.54 -2.63 0.94
N ILE A 78 11.98 -2.88 2.18
CA ILE A 78 13.39 -3.06 2.54
C ILE A 78 13.53 -4.40 3.28
N GLU A 79 14.42 -5.28 2.80
CA GLU A 79 14.71 -6.57 3.44
C GLU A 79 13.43 -7.37 3.77
N ASP A 80 12.53 -7.51 2.79
CA ASP A 80 11.24 -8.20 2.91
C ASP A 80 10.24 -7.60 3.91
N VAL A 81 10.47 -6.36 4.36
CA VAL A 81 9.56 -5.60 5.21
C VAL A 81 9.03 -4.39 4.44
N LEU A 82 7.71 -4.28 4.34
CA LEU A 82 7.04 -3.11 3.77
C LEU A 82 6.86 -2.04 4.87
N ASP A 83 7.34 -0.83 4.62
CA ASP A 83 6.94 0.34 5.41
C ASP A 83 5.56 0.81 4.93
N GLU A 84 4.52 0.23 5.53
CA GLU A 84 3.12 0.50 5.19
C GLU A 84 2.78 1.99 5.31
N ALA A 85 3.26 2.66 6.37
CA ALA A 85 2.99 4.07 6.61
C ALA A 85 3.66 4.97 5.55
N ALA A 86 4.91 4.68 5.20
CA ALA A 86 5.61 5.41 4.15
C ALA A 86 4.99 5.17 2.77
N PHE A 87 4.56 3.93 2.48
CA PHE A 87 3.85 3.60 1.25
C PHE A 87 2.52 4.36 1.15
N GLU A 88 1.69 4.31 2.20
CA GLU A 88 0.40 5.01 2.22
C GLU A 88 0.59 6.51 1.99
N ALA A 89 1.52 7.13 2.71
CA ALA A 89 1.82 8.56 2.58
C ALA A 89 2.25 8.93 1.15
N SER A 90 3.16 8.16 0.57
CA SER A 90 3.67 8.40 -0.79
C SER A 90 2.61 8.14 -1.85
N TRP A 91 1.72 7.17 -1.64
CA TRP A 91 0.60 6.89 -2.53
C TRP A 91 -0.37 8.08 -2.54
N TYR A 92 -0.74 8.59 -1.36
CA TYR A 92 -1.59 9.77 -1.24
C TYR A 92 -0.96 10.99 -1.89
N GLU A 93 0.32 11.26 -1.62
CA GLU A 93 1.02 12.39 -2.24
C GLU A 93 1.06 12.27 -3.77
N SER A 94 1.34 11.08 -4.30
CA SER A 94 1.35 10.80 -5.74
C SER A 94 -0.01 11.09 -6.39
N LYS A 95 -1.11 10.66 -5.74
CA LYS A 95 -2.47 10.94 -6.23
C LYS A 95 -2.84 12.42 -6.16
N GLN A 96 -2.48 13.10 -5.08
CA GLN A 96 -2.66 14.55 -4.96
C GLN A 96 -1.89 15.27 -6.08
N LEU A 97 -0.65 14.86 -6.33
CA LEU A 97 0.20 15.45 -7.34
C LEU A 97 -0.35 15.19 -8.76
N GLU A 98 -0.91 14.01 -9.03
CA GLU A 98 -1.56 13.69 -10.31
C GLU A 98 -2.73 14.64 -10.60
N ILE A 99 -3.56 14.91 -9.59
CA ILE A 99 -4.67 15.88 -9.68
C ILE A 99 -4.14 17.30 -9.91
N CYS A 100 -3.18 17.75 -9.10
CA CYS A 100 -2.58 19.08 -9.24
C CYS A 100 -1.91 19.26 -10.61
N GLN A 101 -1.23 18.22 -11.12
CA GLN A 101 -0.60 18.23 -12.44
C GLN A 101 -1.63 18.36 -13.56
N LYS A 102 -2.78 17.68 -13.45
CA LYS A 102 -3.87 17.80 -14.42
C LYS A 102 -4.43 19.23 -14.44
N ILE A 103 -4.67 19.82 -13.27
CA ILE A 103 -5.16 21.20 -13.14
C ILE A 103 -4.13 22.20 -13.71
N ALA A 104 -2.85 22.05 -13.36
CA ALA A 104 -1.79 22.92 -13.85
C ALA A 104 -1.64 22.83 -15.38
N LYS A 105 -1.82 21.64 -15.96
CA LYS A 105 -1.81 21.46 -17.41
C LYS A 105 -3.01 22.13 -18.07
N GLU A 106 -4.20 21.94 -17.52
CA GLU A 106 -5.47 22.43 -18.08
C GLU A 106 -5.59 23.96 -18.01
N TYR A 107 -5.27 24.55 -16.86
CA TYR A 107 -5.51 25.97 -16.60
C TYR A 107 -4.27 26.85 -16.74
N LEU A 108 -3.07 26.29 -16.55
CA LEU A 108 -1.81 27.05 -16.53
C LEU A 108 -0.88 26.68 -17.70
N SER A 109 -1.27 25.73 -18.55
CA SER A 109 -0.42 25.19 -19.63
C SER A 109 0.93 24.63 -19.15
N ILE A 110 1.01 24.23 -17.88
CA ILE A 110 2.24 23.68 -17.27
C ILE A 110 2.24 22.16 -17.43
N ASN A 111 3.14 21.65 -18.27
CA ASN A 111 3.24 20.22 -18.57
C ASN A 111 3.95 19.42 -17.46
N GLN A 112 4.83 20.06 -16.69
CA GLN A 112 5.61 19.40 -15.63
C GLN A 112 5.62 20.28 -14.39
N LEU A 113 4.73 20.00 -13.45
CA LEU A 113 4.58 20.73 -12.20
C LEU A 113 5.82 20.59 -11.32
N GLN A 114 6.61 19.52 -11.49
CA GLN A 114 7.88 19.31 -10.78
C GLN A 114 8.92 20.40 -11.10
N GLN A 115 8.83 21.06 -12.26
CA GLN A 115 9.73 22.16 -12.64
C GLN A 115 9.38 23.48 -11.93
N HIS A 116 8.23 23.55 -11.27
CA HIS A 116 7.74 24.73 -10.55
C HIS A 116 7.44 24.38 -9.09
N PRO A 117 8.47 24.16 -8.25
CA PRO A 117 8.29 23.66 -6.88
C PRO A 117 7.42 24.55 -6.00
N GLU A 118 7.49 25.87 -6.15
CA GLU A 118 6.63 26.82 -5.41
C GLU A 118 5.15 26.63 -5.77
N LEU A 119 4.85 26.49 -7.07
CA LEU A 119 3.49 26.25 -7.56
C LEU A 119 3.00 24.85 -7.17
N LYS A 120 3.86 23.83 -7.27
CA LYS A 120 3.58 22.48 -6.79
C LYS A 120 3.12 22.52 -5.33
N ASN A 121 3.90 23.18 -4.48
CA ASN A 121 3.62 23.27 -3.04
C ASN A 121 2.34 24.06 -2.77
N ALA A 122 2.12 25.18 -3.47
CA ALA A 122 0.90 25.98 -3.31
C ALA A 122 -0.37 25.19 -3.71
N LEU A 123 -0.33 24.46 -4.82
CA LEU A 123 -1.47 23.65 -5.27
C LEU A 123 -1.74 22.47 -4.34
N LEU A 124 -0.70 21.78 -3.87
CA LEU A 124 -0.83 20.69 -2.91
C LEU A 124 -1.41 21.19 -1.58
N GLU A 125 -0.95 22.33 -1.09
CA GLU A 125 -1.47 22.92 0.15
C GLU A 125 -2.93 23.34 -0.01
N ALA A 126 -3.28 24.02 -1.11
CA ALA A 126 -4.66 24.39 -1.42
C ALA A 126 -5.59 23.16 -1.48
N TYR A 127 -5.15 22.07 -2.11
CA TYR A 127 -5.90 20.82 -2.17
C TYR A 127 -6.11 20.22 -0.77
N ARG A 128 -5.05 20.15 0.04
CA ARG A 128 -5.11 19.60 1.42
C ARG A 128 -6.02 20.41 2.32
N GLN A 129 -6.00 21.75 2.22
CA GLN A 129 -6.89 22.64 2.97
C GLN A 129 -8.37 22.46 2.53
N GLY A 130 -8.61 22.31 1.23
CA GLY A 130 -9.94 22.02 0.70
C GLY A 130 -10.52 20.71 1.23
N MET A 131 -9.71 19.66 1.31
CA MET A 131 -10.14 18.37 1.87
C MET A 131 -10.41 18.38 3.38
N LYS A 132 -9.71 19.20 4.17
CA LYS A 132 -9.96 19.32 5.62
C LYS A 132 -11.28 20.03 5.95
N THR A 133 -11.83 20.76 4.99
CA THR A 133 -13.00 21.63 5.20
C THR A 133 -14.31 20.95 4.80
N LEU A 134 -14.25 19.75 4.21
CA LEU A 134 -15.38 18.89 3.85
C LEU A 134 -15.60 17.81 4.90
#